data_AF-A0AAD1HHI0-F1
#
_entry.id   AF-A0AAD1HHI0-F1
#
_cell.length_a   1.000
_cell.length_b   1.000
_cell.length_c   1.000
_cell.angle_alpha   90.00
_cell.angle_beta   90.00
_cell.angle_gamma   90.00
#
_symmetry.space_group_name_H-M   'P 1'
#
loop_
_entity.id
_entity.type
_entity.pdbx_description
1 polymer ?
#
loop_
_entity_poly.entity_id
_entity_poly.type
_entity_poly.pdbx_seq_one_letter_code
_entity_poly.pdbx_strand_id
1 'polypeptide(L)' 'MTHRFVTAYWEGHRAYPKTIANPYAGIGDRTVARMWRLGWQRAAEDNQVIPSEEERIARLAAEIDELLD' A
#
# COMPACT_ATOMS: atom_id res chain seq x y z
N MET A 1 4.72 -25.41 7.12
CA MET A 1 4.68 -24.04 7.69
C MET A 1 4.47 -22.93 6.64
N THR A 2 4.98 -23.07 5.41
CA THR A 2 4.86 -22.06 4.32
C THR A 2 3.42 -21.62 4.01
N HIS A 3 2.45 -22.53 4.11
CA HIS A 3 1.06 -22.26 3.73
C HIS A 3 0.42 -21.13 4.55
N ARG A 4 0.69 -21.05 5.87
CA ARG A 4 0.06 -20.05 6.75
C ARG A 4 0.49 -18.62 6.42
N PHE A 5 1.77 -18.41 6.12
CA PHE A 5 2.31 -17.10 5.77
C PHE A 5 1.83 -16.63 4.41
N VAL A 6 1.76 -17.54 3.43
CA VAL A 6 1.21 -17.26 2.10
C VAL A 6 -0.28 -16.92 2.19
N THR A 7 -1.05 -17.63 3.01
CA THR A 7 -2.47 -17.29 3.26
C THR A 7 -2.61 -15.89 3.85
N ALA A 8 -1.85 -15.58 4.90
CA ALA A 8 -1.91 -14.27 5.55
C ALA A 8 -1.53 -13.13 4.59
N TYR A 9 -0.52 -13.34 3.75
CA TYR A 9 -0.15 -12.40 2.69
C TYR A 9 -1.32 -12.13 1.72
N TRP A 10 -1.93 -13.17 1.17
CA TRP A 10 -3.04 -13.02 0.23
C TRP A 10 -4.31 -12.45 0.85
N GLU A 11 -4.55 -12.69 2.13
CA GLU A 11 -5.63 -12.04 2.87
C GLU A 11 -5.38 -10.54 3.05
N GLY A 12 -4.15 -10.15 3.36
CA GLY A 12 -3.76 -8.74 3.45
C GLY A 12 -3.92 -8.03 2.10
N HIS A 13 -3.45 -8.67 1.03
CA HIS A 13 -3.55 -8.14 -0.32
C HIS A 13 -5.01 -7.91 -0.76
N ARG A 14 -5.92 -8.84 -0.43
CA ARG A 14 -7.36 -8.71 -0.74
C ARG A 14 -8.11 -7.75 0.17
N ALA A 15 -7.56 -7.43 1.34
CA ALA A 15 -8.17 -6.50 2.30
C ALA A 15 -7.97 -5.04 1.90
N TYR A 16 -7.00 -4.73 1.03
CA TYR A 16 -6.86 -3.40 0.44
C TYR A 16 -8.00 -3.12 -0.58
N PRO A 17 -8.55 -1.89 -0.65
CA PRO A 17 -8.38 -0.76 0.28
C PRO A 17 -9.34 -0.81 1.47
N LYS A 18 -10.13 -1.87 1.59
CA LYS A 18 -11.29 -1.99 2.50
C LYS A 18 -10.94 -1.81 3.98
N THR A 19 -9.79 -2.28 4.43
CA THR A 19 -9.36 -2.13 5.83
C THR A 19 -7.86 -2.26 6.00
N ILE A 20 -7.29 -1.49 6.93
CA ILE A 20 -5.90 -1.61 7.40
C ILE A 20 -5.80 -2.39 8.73
N ALA A 21 -6.93 -2.72 9.35
CA ALA A 21 -6.97 -3.44 10.62
C ALA A 21 -6.55 -4.90 10.42
N ASN A 22 -5.35 -5.23 10.88
CA ASN A 22 -4.78 -6.56 10.73
C ASN A 22 -5.41 -7.55 11.74
N PRO A 23 -6.12 -8.59 11.28
CA PRO A 23 -6.79 -9.56 12.16
C PRO A 23 -5.81 -10.41 12.98
N TYR A 24 -4.54 -10.50 12.56
CA TYR A 24 -3.50 -11.28 13.23
C TYR A 24 -2.74 -10.51 14.30
N ALA A 25 -2.98 -9.20 14.47
CA ALA A 25 -2.20 -8.35 15.38
C ALA A 25 -2.30 -8.77 16.86
N GLY A 26 -3.39 -9.44 17.26
CA GLY A 26 -3.62 -9.88 18.64
C GLY A 26 -3.32 -11.36 18.93
N ILE A 27 -2.94 -12.15 17.92
CA ILE A 27 -2.89 -13.63 18.03
C ILE A 27 -1.51 -14.14 18.52
N GLY A 28 -0.57 -13.24 18.82
CA GLY A 28 0.77 -13.58 19.31
C GLY A 28 1.76 -14.04 18.24
N ASP A 29 1.30 -14.42 17.05
CA ASP A 29 2.16 -14.74 15.91
C ASP A 29 2.50 -13.48 15.09
N ARG A 30 3.59 -12.82 15.50
CA ARG A 30 4.08 -11.59 14.87
C ARG A 30 4.46 -11.78 13.40
N THR A 31 4.89 -12.96 13.00
CA THR A 31 5.32 -13.23 11.62
C THR A 31 4.12 -13.27 10.70
N VAL A 32 3.03 -13.93 11.10
CA VAL A 32 1.77 -13.93 10.35
C VAL A 32 1.21 -12.52 10.20
N ALA A 33 1.23 -11.73 11.28
CA ALA A 33 0.80 -10.34 11.23
C ALA A 33 1.66 -9.50 10.25
N ARG A 34 2.98 -9.71 10.21
CA ARG A 34 3.85 -9.04 9.23
C ARG A 34 3.54 -9.44 7.81
N MET A 35 3.30 -10.73 7.54
CA MET A 35 2.96 -11.20 6.20
C MET A 35 1.65 -10.60 5.69
N TRP A 36 0.64 -10.48 6.57
CA TRP A 36 -0.61 -9.79 6.22
C TRP A 36 -0.38 -8.31 5.87
N ARG A 37 0.41 -7.58 6.68
CA ARG A 37 0.72 -6.17 6.36
C ARG A 37 1.48 -6.02 5.05
N LEU A 38 2.42 -6.92 4.76
CA LEU A 38 3.17 -6.91 3.51
C LEU A 38 2.25 -7.05 2.29
N GLY A 39 1.29 -7.99 2.35
CA GLY A 39 0.32 -8.16 1.27
C GLY A 39 -0.55 -6.92 1.07
N TRP A 40 -1.00 -6.29 2.16
CA TRP A 40 -1.78 -5.05 2.10
C TRP A 40 -1.00 -3.89 1.49
N GLN A 41 0.25 -3.69 1.93
CA GLN A 41 1.13 -2.65 1.40
C GLN A 41 1.40 -2.86 -0.09
N ARG A 42 1.62 -4.12 -0.50
CA ARG A 42 1.85 -4.41 -1.91
C ARG A 42 0.64 -4.07 -2.78
N ALA A 43 -0.57 -4.44 -2.33
CA ALA A 43 -1.79 -4.06 -3.03
C ALA A 43 -1.98 -2.53 -3.07
N ALA A 44 -1.56 -1.81 -2.02
CA ALA A 44 -1.60 -0.36 -1.99
C ALA A 44 -0.61 0.27 -2.99
N GLU A 45 0.62 -0.24 -3.07
CA GLU A 45 1.62 0.18 -4.06
C GLU A 45 1.15 -0.10 -5.48
N ASP A 46 0.61 -1.29 -5.74
CA ASP A 46 0.12 -1.67 -7.07
C ASP A 46 -1.10 -0.83 -7.50
N ASN A 47 -1.85 -0.26 -6.54
CA ASN A 47 -2.95 0.67 -6.79
C ASN A 47 -2.56 2.15 -6.66
N GLN A 48 -1.30 2.47 -6.31
CA GLN A 48 -0.85 3.85 -6.38
C GLN A 48 -0.75 4.23 -7.86
N VAL A 49 -1.62 5.15 -8.26
CA VAL A 49 -1.46 5.87 -9.52
C VAL A 49 -0.16 6.67 -9.40
N ILE A 50 0.91 6.14 -9.98
CA ILE A 50 2.14 6.91 -10.18
C ILE A 50 1.77 7.99 -11.19
N PRO A 51 1.83 9.28 -10.82
CA PRO A 51 1.47 10.35 -11.75
C PRO A 51 2.39 10.26 -12.96
N SER A 52 1.83 10.42 -14.16
CA SER A 52 2.63 10.41 -15.38
C SER A 52 3.69 11.52 -15.33
N GLU A 53 4.74 11.39 -16.14
CA GLU A 53 5.75 12.45 -16.26
C GLU A 53 5.10 13.78 -16.66
N GLU A 54 4.09 13.75 -17.53
CA GLU A 54 3.30 14.91 -17.94
C GLU A 54 2.55 15.54 -16.77
N GLU A 55 1.88 14.75 -15.93
CA GLU A 55 1.18 15.24 -14.73
C GLU A 55 2.16 15.86 -13.72
N ARG A 56 3.35 15.28 -13.59
CA ARG A 56 4.41 15.81 -12.72
C ARG A 56 4.96 17.13 -13.25
N ILE A 57 5.19 17.24 -14.56
CA ILE A 57 5.64 18.48 -15.21
C ILE A 57 4.56 19.56 -15.09
N ALA A 58 3.29 19.24 -15.34
CA ALA A 58 2.19 20.19 -15.23
C ALA A 58 2.05 20.74 -13.81
N ARG A 59 2.20 19.89 -12.79
CA ARG A 59 2.19 20.33 -11.39
C ARG A 59 3.37 21.25 -11.07
N LEU A 60 4.57 20.89 -11.52
CA LEU A 60 5.76 21.72 -11.31
C LEU A 60 5.65 23.07 -12.01
N ALA A 61 5.07 23.13 -13.22
CA ALA A 61 4.81 24.38 -13.92
C ALA A 61 3.85 25.27 -13.13
N ALA A 62 2.75 24.71 -12.62
CA ALA A 62 1.80 25.47 -11.79
C ALA A 62 2.43 25.99 -10.48
N GLU A 63 3.28 25.19 -9.82
CA GLU A 63 4.02 25.62 -8.62
C GLU A 63 5.02 26.76 -8.92
N ILE A 64 5.61 26.78 -10.12
CA ILE A 64 6.51 27.87 -10.56
C ILE A 64 5.71 29.13 -10.87
N ASP A 65 4.58 29.01 -11.57
CA ASP A 65 3.73 30.15 -11.91
C ASP A 65 3.21 30.85 -10.65
N GLU A 66 2.76 30.09 -9.63
CA GLU A 66 2.32 30.65 -8.32
C GLU A 66 3.45 31.40 -7.59
N LEU A 67 4.71 30.98 -7.75
CA LEU A 67 5.85 31.65 -7.11
C LEU A 67 6.22 32.96 -7.80
N LEU A 68 5.89 33.11 -9.08
CA LEU A 68 6.26 34.25 -9.92
C LEU A 68 5.16 35.31 -10.03
N ASP A 69 3.94 35.02 -9.58
CA ASP A 69 2.81 35.95 -9.44
C ASP A 69 2.93 36.83 -8.17
#